data_AF-A0A1S6EYW7-F1
#
_entry.id   AF-A0A1S6EYW7-F1
#
_cell.length_a   1.000
_cell.length_b   1.000
_cell.length_c   1.000
_cell.angle_alpha   90.00
_cell.angle_beta   90.00
_cell.angle_gamma   90.00
#
_symmetry.space_group_name_H-M   'P 1'
#
loop_
_entity.id
_entity.type
_entity.pdbx_description
1 polymer ?
#
loop_
_entity_poly.entity_id
_entity_poly.type
_entity_poly.pdbx_seq_one_letter_code
_entity_poly.pdbx_strand_id
1 'polypeptide(L)'
;MGKHETLQVELSEPMARIIDRAVAKGDYASSDEVVRAALDAWSFSRLPRARDEAHLREMLQEGIDSGPGRPADDVFDELEARYASMIRDE
;
A
#
# COMPACT_ATOMS: atom_id res chain seq x y z
N MET A 1 -12.99 -11.99 22.63
CA MET A 1 -12.12 -11.05 23.35
C MET A 1 -10.75 -11.14 22.74
N GLY A 2 -10.26 -10.06 22.11
CA GLY A 2 -8.91 -10.02 21.56
C GLY A 2 -7.89 -10.05 22.69
N LYS A 3 -6.76 -10.73 22.47
CA LYS A 3 -5.66 -10.77 23.44
C LYS A 3 -5.02 -9.37 23.47
N HIS A 4 -5.17 -8.65 24.58
CA HIS A 4 -4.51 -7.36 24.80
C HIS A 4 -3.26 -7.56 25.64
N GLU A 5 -2.17 -6.93 25.23
CA GLU A 5 -0.90 -6.94 25.96
C GLU A 5 -0.54 -5.49 26.33
N THR A 6 -0.16 -5.26 27.58
CA THR A 6 0.22 -3.92 28.07
C THR A 6 1.69 -3.66 27.76
N LEU A 7 1.97 -2.50 27.16
CA LEU A 7 3.31 -2.06 26.83
C LEU A 7 3.63 -0.76 27.59
N GLN A 8 4.76 -0.74 28.30
CA GLN A 8 5.32 0.51 28.81
C GLN A 8 6.32 1.06 27.81
N VAL A 9 6.14 2.32 27.40
CA VAL A 9 7.01 3.01 26.45
C VAL A 9 7.45 4.35 27.03
N GLU A 10 8.72 4.68 26.83
CA GLU A 10 9.23 6.02 27.09
C GLU A 10 9.14 6.84 25.81
N LEU A 11 8.49 7.99 25.90
CA LEU A 11 8.33 8.92 24.78
C LEU A 11 9.16 10.17 25.03
N SER A 12 9.65 10.77 23.95
CA SER A 12 10.24 12.10 24.05
C SER A 12 9.21 13.11 24.56
N GLU A 13 9.66 14.13 25.28
CA GLU A 13 8.78 15.17 25.83
C GLU A 13 7.90 15.85 24.75
N PRO A 14 8.39 16.15 23.53
CA PRO A 14 7.53 16.64 22.45
C PRO A 14 6.41 15.68 22.05
N MET A 15 6.66 14.35 22.04
CA MET A 15 5.64 13.35 21.69
C MET A 15 4.59 13.22 22.78
N ALA A 16 4.98 13.23 24.05
CA ALA A 16 4.05 13.24 25.17
C ALA A 16 3.10 14.45 25.08
N ARG A 17 3.65 15.65 24.80
CA ARG A 17 2.84 16.87 24.59
C ARG A 17 1.83 16.76 23.44
N ILE A 18 2.14 16.02 22.38
CA ILE A 18 1.20 15.78 21.27
C ILE A 18 0.01 14.95 21.76
N ILE A 19 0.30 13.86 22.49
CA ILE A 19 -0.72 12.98 23.07
C ILE A 19 -1.61 13.76 24.04
N ASP A 20 -1.00 14.49 24.98
CA ASP A 20 -1.73 15.27 25.98
C ASP A 20 -2.66 16.29 25.33
N ARG A 21 -2.20 16.96 24.27
CA ARG A 21 -3.02 17.93 23.53
C ARG A 21 -4.19 17.26 22.81
N ALA A 22 -3.97 16.10 22.21
CA ALA A 22 -5.00 15.36 21.49
C ALA A 22 -6.13 14.93 22.44
N VAL A 23 -5.78 14.48 23.65
CA VAL A 23 -6.75 14.15 24.71
C VAL A 23 -7.42 15.42 25.24
N ALA A 24 -6.67 16.47 25.56
CA ALA A 24 -7.22 17.72 26.11
C ALA A 24 -8.19 18.43 25.15
N LYS A 25 -7.99 18.29 23.84
CA LYS A 25 -8.90 18.81 22.80
C LYS A 25 -10.16 17.97 22.64
N GLY A 26 -10.19 16.76 23.20
CA GLY A 26 -11.28 15.80 23.04
C GLY A 26 -11.27 15.05 21.71
N ASP A 27 -10.16 15.09 20.97
CA ASP A 27 -10.01 14.31 19.73
C ASP A 27 -9.91 12.80 20.04
N TYR A 28 -9.46 12.45 21.25
CA TYR A 28 -9.36 11.09 21.77
C TYR A 28 -9.76 11.05 23.25
N ALA A 29 -10.33 9.93 23.70
CA ALA A 29 -10.77 9.75 25.08
C ALA A 29 -9.62 9.43 26.04
N SER A 30 -8.51 8.87 25.54
CA SER A 30 -7.33 8.55 26.37
C SER A 30 -6.03 8.47 25.57
N SER A 31 -4.90 8.52 26.28
CA SER A 31 -3.57 8.34 25.69
C SER A 31 -3.42 6.98 24.99
N ASP A 32 -3.96 5.91 25.55
CA ASP A 32 -3.94 4.57 24.95
C ASP A 32 -4.68 4.53 23.61
N GLU A 33 -5.72 5.34 23.45
CA GLU A 33 -6.46 5.46 22.20
C GLU A 33 -5.65 6.21 21.14
N VAL A 34 -4.96 7.28 21.53
CA VAL A 34 -4.03 8.00 20.64
C VAL A 34 -2.93 7.05 20.15
N VAL A 35 -2.33 6.27 21.05
CA VAL A 35 -1.27 5.32 20.70
C VAL A 35 -1.78 4.21 19.77
N ARG A 36 -2.96 3.64 20.05
CA ARG A 36 -3.58 2.64 19.15
C ARG A 36 -3.86 3.23 17.77
N ALA A 37 -4.49 4.41 17.69
CA ALA A 37 -4.76 5.06 16.42
C ALA A 37 -3.48 5.38 15.63
N ALA A 38 -2.41 5.81 16.31
CA ALA A 38 -1.11 6.04 15.70
C ALA A 38 -0.48 4.75 15.15
N LEU A 39 -0.56 3.65 15.90
CA LEU A 39 -0.07 2.33 15.47
C LEU A 39 -0.88 1.76 14.30
N ASP A 40 -2.20 1.97 14.29
CA ASP A 40 -3.07 1.57 13.18
C ASP A 40 -2.71 2.36 11.91
N ALA A 41 -2.56 3.68 12.02
CA ALA A 41 -2.14 4.53 10.90
C ALA A 41 -0.73 4.16 10.41
N TRP A 42 0.21 3.90 11.33
CA TRP A 42 1.55 3.44 11.00
C TRP A 42 1.54 2.08 10.29
N SER A 43 0.73 1.13 10.75
CA SER A 43 0.58 -0.19 10.12
C SER A 43 -0.06 -0.06 8.75
N PHE A 44 -1.11 0.75 8.62
CA PHE A 44 -1.77 1.04 7.34
C PHE A 44 -0.82 1.70 6.35
N SER A 45 0.06 2.61 6.77
CA SER A 45 1.05 3.23 5.89
C SER A 45 2.08 2.22 5.32
N ARG A 46 2.21 1.05 5.94
CA ARG A 46 3.16 0.00 5.55
C ARG A 46 2.52 -1.16 4.79
N LEU A 47 1.21 -1.36 4.92
CA LEU A 47 0.47 -2.39 4.19
C LEU A 47 0.56 -2.24 2.66
N PRO A 48 0.37 -1.05 2.06
CA PRO A 48 0.60 -0.83 0.63
C PRO A 48 2.05 -1.08 0.26
N ARG A 49 3.01 -0.51 1.01
CA ARG A 49 4.43 -0.62 0.67
C ARG A 49 4.95 -2.06 0.59
N ALA A 50 4.55 -2.91 1.54
CA ALA A 50 4.96 -4.32 1.54
C ALA A 50 4.21 -5.16 0.49
N ARG A 51 2.92 -4.87 0.23
CA ARG A 51 2.15 -5.54 -0.83
C ARG A 51 2.62 -5.11 -2.22
N ASP A 52 2.85 -3.82 -2.43
CA ASP A 52 3.31 -3.26 -3.69
C ASP A 52 4.68 -3.81 -4.04
N GLU A 53 5.62 -3.90 -3.09
CA GLU A 53 6.95 -4.43 -3.37
C GLU A 53 6.93 -5.94 -3.72
N ALA A 54 6.12 -6.73 -3.01
CA ALA A 54 5.96 -8.15 -3.31
C ALA A 54 5.23 -8.37 -4.65
N HIS A 55 4.18 -7.59 -4.91
CA HIS A 55 3.39 -7.66 -6.13
C HIS A 55 4.20 -7.20 -7.35
N LEU A 56 5.00 -6.13 -7.23
CA LEU A 56 5.89 -5.68 -8.29
C LEU A 56 6.97 -6.73 -8.61
N ARG A 57 7.48 -7.46 -7.61
CA ARG A 57 8.40 -8.58 -7.84
C ARG A 57 7.73 -9.73 -8.57
N GLU A 58 6.50 -10.07 -8.19
CA GLU A 58 5.71 -11.10 -8.86
C GLU A 58 5.45 -10.73 -10.33
N MET A 59 4.95 -9.52 -10.61
CA MET A 59 4.73 -9.03 -11.97
C MET A 59 6.02 -8.99 -12.81
N LEU A 60 7.15 -8.63 -12.20
CA LEU A 60 8.45 -8.66 -12.88
C LEU A 60 8.86 -10.10 -13.21
N GLN A 61 8.67 -11.04 -12.28
CA GLN A 61 8.98 -12.44 -12.50
C GLN A 61 8.09 -13.04 -13.59
N GLU A 62 6.78 -12.73 -13.58
CA GLU A 62 5.86 -13.09 -14.67
C GLU A 62 6.34 -12.52 -16.02
N GLY A 63 6.82 -11.28 -16.04
CA GLY A 63 7.42 -10.67 -17.23
C GLY A 63 8.69 -11.39 -17.72
N ILE A 64 9.58 -11.77 -16.81
CA ILE A 64 10.79 -12.54 -17.12
C ILE A 64 10.41 -13.93 -17.66
N ASP A 65 9.43 -14.58 -17.05
CA ASP A 65 8.96 -15.91 -17.41
C ASP A 65 8.11 -15.92 -18.69
N SER A 66 7.60 -14.76 -19.13
CA SER A 66 6.81 -14.59 -20.36
C SER A 66 7.62 -14.79 -21.65
N GLY A 67 8.94 -14.91 -21.55
CA GLY A 67 9.84 -15.19 -22.66
C GLY A 67 10.51 -13.93 -23.23
N PRO A 68 11.21 -14.05 -24.37
CA PRO A 68 11.97 -12.94 -24.94
C PRO A 68 11.04 -11.82 -25.43
N GLY A 69 11.48 -10.58 -25.21
CA GLY A 69 10.80 -9.40 -25.74
C GLY A 69 10.74 -9.42 -27.28
N ARG A 70 9.64 -8.88 -27.82
CA ARG A 70 9.44 -8.68 -29.26
C ARG A 70 9.66 -7.21 -29.62
N PRO A 71 10.12 -6.89 -30.86
CA PRO A 71 10.16 -5.50 -31.33
C PRO A 71 8.78 -4.86 -31.24
N ALA A 72 8.72 -3.61 -30.75
CA ALA A 72 7.46 -2.93 -30.49
C ALA A 72 6.66 -2.71 -31.78
N ASP A 73 7.33 -2.34 -32.87
CA ASP A 73 6.70 -2.06 -34.17
C ASP A 73 5.97 -3.30 -34.71
N ASP A 74 6.59 -4.49 -34.66
CA ASP A 74 5.96 -5.75 -35.08
C ASP A 74 4.69 -6.07 -34.27
N VAL A 75 4.69 -5.73 -32.97
CA VAL A 75 3.53 -5.93 -32.09
C VAL A 75 2.42 -4.93 -32.41
N PHE A 76 2.77 -3.67 -32.67
CA PHE A 76 1.79 -2.65 -33.03
C PHE A 76 1.15 -2.94 -34.40
N ASP A 77 1.93 -3.35 -35.39
CA ASP A 77 1.42 -3.75 -36.70
C ASP A 77 0.42 -4.93 -36.59
N GLU A 78 0.74 -5.93 -35.76
CA GLU A 78 -0.14 -7.07 -35.48
C GLU A 78 -1.45 -6.62 -34.81
N LEU A 79 -1.36 -5.75 -33.81
CA LEU A 79 -2.53 -5.24 -33.08
C LEU A 79 -3.42 -4.36 -33.96
N GLU A 80 -2.85 -3.47 -34.77
CA GLU A 80 -3.61 -2.63 -35.71
C GLU A 80 -4.36 -3.50 -36.72
N ALA A 81 -3.70 -4.50 -37.31
CA ALA A 81 -4.35 -5.43 -38.22
C ALA A 81 -5.52 -6.19 -37.54
N ARG A 82 -5.32 -6.65 -36.30
CA ARG A 82 -6.34 -7.36 -35.52
C ARG A 82 -7.55 -6.48 -35.20
N TYR A 83 -7.35 -5.24 -34.77
CA TYR A 83 -8.48 -4.36 -34.45
C TYR A 83 -9.17 -3.82 -35.71
N ALA A 84 -8.43 -3.61 -36.80
CA ALA A 84 -8.99 -3.18 -38.07
C ALA A 84 -9.83 -4.26 -38.78
N SER A 85 -9.66 -5.55 -38.44
CA SER A 85 -10.57 -6.62 -38.89
C SER A 85 -11.83 -6.67 -38.03
N MET A 86 -11.70 -6.49 -36.71
CA MET A 86 -12.86 -6.46 -35.80
C MET A 86 -13.84 -5.33 -36.10
N ILE A 87 -13.35 -4.17 -36.54
CA ILE A 87 -14.20 -3.03 -36.94
C ILE A 87 -14.87 -3.26 -38.31
N ARG A 88 -14.31 -4.14 -39.16
CA ARG A 88 -14.83 -4.41 -40.51
C ARG A 88 -15.88 -5.52 -40.56
N ASP A 89 -15.95 -6.36 -39.53
CA ASP A 89 -16.93 -7.45 -39.39
C ASP A 89 -18.21 -7.02 -38.63
N GLU A 90 -18.39 -5.72 -38.38
CA GLU A 90 -19.57 -5.07 -37.78
C GLU A 90 -20.34 -4.23 -38.81
#